data_AF-V5HE45-F1
#
_entry.id   AF-V5HE45-F1
#
_cell.length_a   1.000
_cell.length_b   1.000
_cell.length_c   1.000
_cell.angle_alpha   90.00
_cell.angle_beta   90.00
_cell.angle_gamma   90.00
#
_symmetry.space_group_name_H-M   'P 1'
#
loop_
_entity.id
_entity.type
_entity.pdbx_description
1 polymer ?
#
loop_
_entity_poly.entity_id
_entity_poly.type
_entity_poly.pdbx_seq_one_letter_code
_entity_poly.pdbx_strand_id
1 'polypeptide(L)'
;WSTICLLCKRTGTVENVFIECWDAVFHWDILQRTLKKDFPVKHRGIWYLSVENKNQVSYDVIMLLSLHSMWKTRMSIRHADVNVRTVCEKFIESVAYVRKVNRAPAASPDWLPR
;
A
#
# COMPACT_ATOMS: atom_id res chain seq x y z
N TRP A 1 -9.46 7.41 -14.22
CA TRP A 1 -8.26 8.01 -13.59
C TRP A 1 -8.13 9.45 -14.09
N SER A 2 -7.65 10.41 -13.29
CA SER A 2 -7.30 11.73 -13.83
C SER A 2 -6.00 11.61 -14.62
N THR A 3 -5.89 12.35 -15.72
CA THR A 3 -4.68 12.35 -16.55
C THR A 3 -3.51 13.06 -15.89
N ILE A 4 -3.74 13.86 -14.84
CA ILE A 4 -2.71 14.66 -14.16
C ILE A 4 -2.70 14.37 -12.65
N CYS A 5 -1.49 14.17 -12.11
CA CYS A 5 -1.19 14.12 -10.68
C CYS A 5 -1.20 15.55 -10.10
N LEU A 6 -2.11 15.84 -9.17
CA LEU A 6 -2.26 17.18 -8.58
C LEU A 6 -1.05 17.65 -7.77
N LEU A 7 -0.29 16.71 -7.19
CA LEU A 7 0.92 17.01 -6.40
C LEU A 7 2.12 17.36 -7.29
N CYS A 8 2.37 16.56 -8.33
CA CYS A 8 3.53 16.71 -9.20
C CYS A 8 3.25 17.49 -10.49
N LYS A 9 1.98 17.80 -10.79
CA LYS A 9 1.51 18.43 -12.03
C LYS A 9 2.01 17.71 -13.30
N ARG A 10 2.22 16.39 -13.22
CA ARG A 10 2.65 15.50 -14.32
C ARG A 10 1.56 14.50 -14.67
N THR A 11 1.70 13.86 -15.82
CA THR A 11 0.78 12.79 -16.25
C THR A 11 0.67 11.72 -15.17
N GLY A 12 -0.55 11.36 -14.78
CA GLY A 12 -0.85 10.34 -13.78
C GLY A 12 -0.70 8.93 -14.34
N THR A 13 0.52 8.54 -14.71
CA THR A 13 0.83 7.13 -15.02
C THR A 13 0.91 6.32 -13.73
N VAL A 14 0.80 4.99 -13.85
CA VAL A 14 0.97 4.06 -12.71
C VAL A 14 2.30 4.35 -12.00
N GLU A 15 3.34 4.59 -12.78
CA GLU A 15 4.69 4.67 -12.24
C GLU A 15 4.96 6.04 -11.62
N ASN A 16 4.44 7.12 -12.21
CA ASN A 16 4.46 8.40 -11.53
C ASN A 16 3.67 8.33 -10.21
N VAL A 17 2.51 7.69 -10.21
CA VAL A 17 1.64 7.62 -9.03
C VAL A 17 2.23 6.78 -7.89
N PHE A 18 2.82 5.63 -8.19
CA PHE A 18 3.26 4.65 -7.20
C PHE A 18 4.77 4.60 -6.97
N ILE A 19 5.58 5.28 -7.79
CA ILE A 19 7.05 5.23 -7.69
C ILE A 19 7.64 6.63 -7.61
N GLU A 20 7.31 7.51 -8.56
CA GLU A 20 8.08 8.76 -8.75
C GLU A 20 7.55 9.95 -7.96
N CYS A 21 6.25 9.97 -7.64
CA CYS A 21 5.66 11.06 -6.88
C CYS A 21 6.25 11.11 -5.47
N TRP A 22 6.41 12.33 -4.94
CA TRP A 22 6.97 12.57 -3.61
C TRP A 22 6.35 11.70 -2.50
N ASP A 23 5.03 11.63 -2.40
CA ASP A 23 4.35 10.76 -1.44
C ASP A 23 4.77 9.29 -1.54
N ALA A 24 4.96 8.79 -2.76
CA ALA A 24 5.37 7.41 -2.99
C ALA A 24 6.85 7.22 -2.62
N VAL A 25 7.73 8.11 -3.09
CA VAL A 25 9.18 8.08 -2.80
C VAL A 25 9.41 8.07 -1.28
N PHE A 26 8.79 8.99 -0.55
CA PHE A 26 8.94 9.08 0.89
C PHE A 26 8.36 7.85 1.61
N HIS A 27 7.18 7.39 1.22
CA HIS A 27 6.57 6.20 1.83
C HIS A 27 7.46 4.96 1.64
N TRP A 28 7.95 4.70 0.42
CA TRP A 28 8.81 3.56 0.15
C TRP A 28 10.15 3.66 0.87
N ASP A 29 10.75 4.84 0.94
CA ASP A 29 12.00 5.06 1.66
C ASP A 29 11.86 4.78 3.16
N ILE A 30 10.81 5.35 3.78
CA ILE A 30 10.50 5.12 5.20
C ILE A 30 10.20 3.64 5.46
N LEU A 31 9.39 3.01 4.62
CA LEU A 31 8.99 1.61 4.78
C LEU A 31 10.18 0.65 4.67
N GLN A 32 11.02 0.83 3.64
CA GLN A 32 12.20 -0.02 3.41
C GLN A 32 13.20 0.09 4.55
N ARG A 33 13.46 1.31 5.06
CA ARG A 33 14.32 1.52 6.24
C ARG A 33 13.73 0.92 7.51
N THR A 34 12.42 1.05 7.71
CA THR A 34 11.74 0.50 8.89
C THR A 34 11.79 -1.02 8.93
N LEU A 35 11.58 -1.67 7.78
CA LEU A 35 11.58 -3.13 7.66
C LEU A 35 12.96 -3.73 7.40
N LYS A 36 13.98 -2.89 7.16
CA LYS A 36 15.32 -3.29 6.70
C LYS A 36 15.25 -4.25 5.51
N LYS A 37 14.36 -3.95 4.56
CA LYS A 37 14.05 -4.80 3.41
C LYS A 37 13.93 -3.95 2.16
N ASP A 38 14.63 -4.34 1.11
CA ASP A 38 14.49 -3.75 -0.22
C ASP A 38 13.26 -4.34 -0.93
N PHE A 39 12.38 -3.45 -1.38
CA PHE A 39 11.25 -3.78 -2.22
C PHE A 39 11.58 -3.50 -3.69
N PRO A 40 11.03 -4.27 -4.64
CA PRO A 40 11.24 -4.05 -6.06
C PRO A 40 10.40 -2.85 -6.56
N VAL A 41 10.65 -1.65 -6.04
CA VAL A 41 9.97 -0.39 -6.41
C VAL A 41 10.50 0.14 -7.74
N LYS A 42 10.41 -0.68 -8.79
CA LYS A 42 10.80 -0.36 -10.17
C LYS A 42 9.58 -0.46 -11.08
N HIS A 43 9.64 0.18 -12.25
CA HIS A 43 8.55 0.19 -13.25
C HIS A 43 7.89 -1.18 -13.44
N ARG A 44 8.65 -2.28 -13.58
CA ARG A 44 8.10 -3.65 -13.69
C ARG A 44 7.87 -4.34 -12.35
N GLY A 45 8.63 -3.99 -11.32
CA GLY A 45 8.60 -4.70 -10.03
C GLY A 45 7.29 -4.51 -9.26
N ILE A 46 6.66 -3.34 -9.38
CA ILE A 46 5.38 -3.07 -8.71
C ILE A 46 4.20 -3.89 -9.27
N TRP A 47 4.28 -4.34 -10.52
CA TRP A 47 3.19 -5.08 -11.18
C TRP A 47 3.11 -6.53 -10.72
N TYR A 48 4.26 -7.15 -10.48
CA TYR A 48 4.35 -8.58 -10.19
C TYR A 48 4.40 -8.90 -8.71
N LEU A 49 4.55 -7.89 -7.83
CA LEU A 49 4.71 -8.07 -6.38
C LEU A 49 5.69 -9.20 -6.04
N SER A 50 6.75 -9.35 -6.86
CA SER A 50 7.69 -10.45 -6.76
C SER A 50 8.64 -10.20 -5.59
N VAL A 51 8.12 -10.43 -4.38
CA VAL A 51 8.82 -10.24 -3.12
C VAL A 51 8.90 -11.58 -2.42
N GLU A 52 10.12 -11.97 -2.03
CA GLU A 52 10.32 -13.19 -1.24
C GLU A 52 9.73 -13.01 0.16
N ASN A 53 8.71 -13.82 0.45
CA ASN A 53 8.19 -13.97 1.80
C ASN A 53 9.20 -14.78 2.63
N LYS A 54 9.87 -14.10 3.58
CA LYS A 54 10.86 -14.71 4.49
C LYS A 54 10.39 -14.59 5.93
N ASN A 55 10.81 -15.54 6.77
CA ASN A 55 10.59 -15.50 8.22
C ASN A 55 9.11 -15.33 8.62
N GLN A 56 8.19 -15.99 7.89
CA GLN A 56 6.73 -15.91 8.11
C GLN A 56 6.11 -14.51 7.90
N VAL A 57 6.87 -13.55 7.35
CA VAL A 57 6.36 -12.22 7.02
C VAL A 57 5.93 -12.19 5.55
N SER A 58 4.64 -11.91 5.34
CA SER A 58 4.04 -11.68 4.02
C SER A 58 4.37 -10.26 3.53
N TYR A 59 5.54 -10.11 2.91
CA TYR A 59 6.03 -8.82 2.38
C TYR A 59 5.23 -8.38 1.14
N ASP A 60 4.70 -9.32 0.39
CA ASP A 60 3.71 -9.10 -0.67
C ASP A 60 2.47 -8.33 -0.16
N VAL A 61 1.91 -8.74 0.99
CA VAL A 61 0.77 -8.07 1.63
C VAL A 61 1.15 -6.66 2.06
N ILE A 62 2.33 -6.49 2.67
CA ILE A 62 2.83 -5.15 3.06
C ILE A 62 2.94 -4.23 1.83
N MET A 63 3.48 -4.74 0.73
CA MET A 63 3.63 -4.00 -0.52
C MET A 63 2.27 -3.65 -1.13
N LEU A 64 1.32 -4.60 -1.14
CA LEU A 64 -0.05 -4.38 -1.60
C LEU A 64 -0.79 -3.33 -0.76
N LEU A 65 -0.68 -3.39 0.57
CA LEU A 65 -1.27 -2.40 1.46
C LEU A 65 -0.68 -1.00 1.25
N SER A 66 0.62 -0.93 0.94
CA SER A 66 1.29 0.33 0.62
C SER A 66 0.74 0.94 -0.68
N LEU A 67 0.67 0.16 -1.76
CA LEU A 67 0.07 0.58 -3.03
C LEU A 67 -1.38 1.02 -2.86
N HIS A 68 -2.17 0.23 -2.12
CA HIS A 68 -3.56 0.56 -1.84
C HIS A 68 -3.71 1.87 -1.04
N SER A 69 -2.80 2.13 -0.09
CA SER A 69 -2.81 3.37 0.69
C SER A 69 -2.48 4.59 -0.16
N MET A 70 -1.51 4.48 -1.07
CA MET A 70 -1.21 5.52 -2.05
C MET A 70 -2.41 5.82 -2.95
N TRP A 71 -3.07 4.76 -3.43
CA TRP A 71 -4.27 4.91 -4.24
C TRP A 71 -5.41 5.59 -3.46
N LYS A 72 -5.69 5.16 -2.22
CA LYS A 72 -6.71 5.78 -1.36
C LYS A 72 -6.47 7.26 -1.14
N THR A 73 -5.25 7.64 -0.73
CA THR A 73 -4.92 9.06 -0.49
C THR A 73 -5.16 9.90 -1.74
N ARG A 74 -4.79 9.40 -2.93
CA ARG A 74 -5.06 10.11 -4.18
C ARG A 74 -6.53 10.21 -4.54
N MET A 75 -7.32 9.16 -4.28
CA MET A 75 -8.76 9.22 -4.47
C MET A 75 -9.40 10.26 -3.54
N SER A 76 -8.96 10.34 -2.29
CA SER A 76 -9.40 11.38 -1.37
C SER A 76 -9.05 12.79 -1.85
N ILE A 77 -7.82 13.02 -2.34
CA ILE A 77 -7.45 14.32 -2.93
C ILE A 77 -8.33 14.63 -4.15
N ARG A 78 -8.57 13.65 -5.02
CA ARG A 78 -9.40 13.82 -6.22
C ARG A 78 -10.85 14.15 -5.89
N HIS A 79 -11.41 13.53 -4.86
CA HIS A 79 -12.77 13.78 -4.40
C HIS A 79 -12.88 15.05 -3.54
N ALA A 80 -11.78 15.78 -3.33
CA ALA A 80 -11.72 16.94 -2.47
C ALA A 80 -12.28 16.64 -1.06
N ASP A 81 -11.92 15.46 -0.53
CA ASP A 81 -12.30 15.07 0.83
C ASP A 81 -11.82 16.12 1.83
N VAL A 82 -12.67 16.49 2.79
CA VAL A 82 -12.38 17.53 3.79
C VAL A 82 -11.16 17.19 4.65
N ASN A 83 -10.90 15.90 4.89
CA ASN A 83 -9.78 15.43 5.71
C ASN A 83 -8.99 14.35 4.97
N VAL A 84 -8.12 14.78 4.05
CA VAL A 84 -7.20 13.90 3.33
C VAL A 84 -6.12 13.42 4.28
N ARG A 85 -6.11 12.11 4.57
CA ARG A 85 -5.01 11.46 5.32
C ARG A 85 -3.83 11.15 4.40
N THR A 86 -2.64 11.27 4.96
CA THR A 86 -1.37 10.88 4.33
C THR A 86 -1.34 9.39 4.00
N VAL A 87 -0.45 9.01 3.08
CA VAL A 87 -0.23 7.60 2.72
C VAL A 87 0.14 6.77 3.95
N CYS A 88 1.01 7.30 4.82
CA CYS A 88 1.45 6.65 6.05
C CYS A 88 0.27 6.37 7.00
N GLU A 89 -0.62 7.34 7.22
CA GLU A 89 -1.80 7.15 8.08
C GLU A 89 -2.73 6.09 7.52
N LYS A 90 -3.04 6.15 6.20
CA LYS A 90 -3.87 5.14 5.53
C LYS A 90 -3.25 3.75 5.57
N PHE A 91 -1.92 3.66 5.53
CA PHE A 91 -1.18 2.40 5.65
C PHE A 91 -1.26 1.83 7.05
N ILE A 92 -1.02 2.65 8.09
CA ILE A 92 -1.14 2.24 9.49
C ILE A 92 -2.55 1.72 9.80
N GLU A 93 -3.58 2.42 9.34
CA GLU A 93 -4.98 1.97 9.46
C GLU A 93 -5.22 0.62 8.79
N SER A 94 -4.72 0.45 7.57
CA SER A 94 -4.86 -0.79 6.82
C SER A 94 -4.13 -1.96 7.50
N VAL A 95 -2.93 -1.75 8.02
CA VAL A 95 -2.19 -2.76 8.79
C VAL A 95 -2.91 -3.10 10.10
N ALA A 96 -3.41 -2.10 10.82
CA ALA A 96 -4.18 -2.32 12.04
C ALA A 96 -5.46 -3.13 11.77
N TYR A 97 -6.15 -2.84 10.67
CA TYR A 97 -7.31 -3.60 10.24
C TYR A 97 -6.97 -5.06 9.91
N VAL A 98 -5.96 -5.31 9.08
CA VAL A 98 -5.52 -6.68 8.74
C VAL A 98 -5.10 -7.45 9.99
N ARG A 99 -4.36 -6.81 10.90
CA ARG A 99 -3.99 -7.41 12.19
C ARG A 99 -5.22 -7.75 13.04
N LYS A 100 -6.26 -6.91 13.03
CA LYS A 100 -7.52 -7.18 13.75
C LYS A 100 -8.24 -8.39 13.15
N VAL A 101 -8.34 -8.45 11.81
CA VAL A 101 -8.99 -9.57 11.11
C VAL A 101 -8.25 -10.88 11.34
N ASN A 102 -6.91 -10.89 11.24
CA ASN A 102 -6.11 -12.09 11.47
C ASN A 102 -6.09 -12.56 12.94
N ARG A 103 -6.43 -11.69 13.90
CA ARG A 103 -6.57 -12.06 15.33
C ARG A 103 -7.96 -12.55 15.69
N ALA A 104 -8.96 -12.27 14.86
CA ALA A 104 -10.28 -12.85 15.08
C ALA A 104 -10.15 -14.36 14.93
N PRO A 105 -10.69 -15.17 15.86
CA PRO A 105 -10.77 -16.60 15.66
C PRO A 105 -11.42 -16.83 14.30
N ALA A 106 -10.81 -17.65 13.45
CA ALA A 106 -11.53 -18.20 12.32
C ALA A 106 -12.71 -18.94 12.97
N ALA A 107 -13.92 -18.40 12.86
CA ALA A 107 -15.12 -19.18 13.15
C ALA A 107 -14.96 -20.42 12.26
N SER A 108 -14.74 -21.58 12.88
CA SER A 108 -14.63 -22.83 12.13
C SER A 108 -15.85 -22.88 11.24
N PRO A 109 -15.69 -22.89 9.91
CA PRO A 109 -16.84 -22.94 9.04
C PRO A 109 -17.70 -24.14 9.44
N ASP A 110 -19.02 -23.94 9.53
CA ASP A 110 -19.96 -24.95 10.04
C ASP A 110 -19.93 -26.28 9.27
N TRP A 111 -19.30 -26.29 8.09
CA TRP A 111 -19.15 -27.43 7.20
C TRP A 111 -17.87 -28.26 7.39
N LEU A 112 -16.97 -27.89 8.32
CA LEU A 112 -15.82 -28.76 8.68
C LEU A 112 -16.27 -29.85 9.67
N PRO A 113 -16.06 -31.15 9.38
CA PRO A 113 -16.35 -32.21 10.33
C PRO A 113 -15.44 -32.12 11.56
N ARG A 114 -16.03 -32.35 12.75
CA ARG A 114 -15.34 -32.35 14.04
C ARG A 114 -14.50 -33.61 14.24
#